data_AF-A0A832TT45-F1
#
_entry.id   AF-A0A832TT45-F1
#
_cell.length_a   1.000
_cell.length_b   1.000
_cell.length_c   1.000
_cell.angle_alpha   90.00
_cell.angle_beta   90.00
_cell.angle_gamma   90.00
#
_symmetry.space_group_name_H-M   'P 1'
#
loop_
_entity.id
_entity.type
_entity.pdbx_description
1 polymer ?
#
loop_
_entity_poly.entity_id
_entity_poly.type
_entity_poly.pdbx_seq_one_letter_code
_entity_poly.pdbx_strand_id
1 'polypeptide(L)' 'MPESQATVGKLDRYGQRYTVDMAITGANGNVATVRTGWILDAGSDSPRLTTLFVK' A
#
# COMPACT_ATOMS: atom_id res chain seq x y z
N MET A 1 -14.61 -7.11 -0.86
CA MET A 1 -13.14 -7.15 -1.06
C MET A 1 -12.51 -7.51 0.27
N PRO A 2 -11.39 -8.26 0.32
CA PRO A 2 -10.67 -8.44 1.58
C PRO A 2 -10.28 -7.07 2.12
N GLU A 3 -10.69 -6.74 3.34
CA GLU A 3 -10.24 -5.52 3.99
C GLU A 3 -8.79 -5.70 4.43
N SER A 4 -7.93 -4.73 4.11
CA SER A 4 -6.52 -4.75 4.51
C SER A 4 -6.20 -3.44 5.22
N GLN A 5 -5.65 -3.56 6.43
CA GLN A 5 -5.38 -2.42 7.29
C GLN A 5 -4.17 -1.64 6.79
N ALA A 6 -4.31 -0.31 6.70
CA ALA A 6 -3.20 0.57 6.39
C ALA A 6 -2.36 0.84 7.64
N THR A 7 -1.05 0.70 7.52
CA THR A 7 -0.10 1.10 8.57
C THR A 7 0.44 2.49 8.22
N VAL A 8 0.33 3.42 9.17
CA VAL A 8 0.83 4.79 9.04
C VAL A 8 2.36 4.79 9.12
N GLY A 9 3.01 5.41 8.14
CA GLY A 9 4.45 5.59 8.08
C GLY A 9 4.89 7.02 8.42
N LYS A 10 6.09 7.38 7.94
CA LYS A 10 6.68 8.70 8.15
C LYS A 10 5.93 9.79 7.38
N LEU A 11 5.58 10.88 8.08
CA LEU A 11 5.21 12.17 7.52
C LEU A 11 6.47 12.99 7.23
N ASP A 12 6.63 13.50 6.01
CA ASP A 12 7.66 14.48 5.67
C ASP A 12 7.19 15.42 4.54
N ARG A 13 8.12 16.20 3.97
CA ARG A 13 7.83 17.16 2.89
C ARG A 13 7.17 16.56 1.65
N TYR A 14 7.24 15.24 1.48
CA TYR A 14 6.62 14.53 0.35
C TYR A 14 5.21 14.05 0.66
N GLY A 15 4.73 14.19 1.90
CA GLY A 15 3.41 13.74 2.33
C GLY A 15 3.43 12.65 3.40
N GLN A 16 2.26 12.13 3.72
CA GLN A 16 2.07 11.03 4.66
C GLN A 16 2.22 9.69 3.95
N ARG A 17 3.12 8.83 4.45
CA ARG A 17 3.28 7.45 3.94
C ARG A 17 2.30 6.48 4.56
N TYR A 18 1.87 5.50 3.78
CA TYR A 18 1.12 4.34 4.23
C TYR A 18 1.66 3.06 3.62
N THR A 19 1.57 1.95 4.33
CA THR A 19 1.83 0.62 3.79
C THR A 19 0.64 -0.29 4.01
N VAL A 20 0.27 -1.08 3.01
CA VAL A 20 -0.82 -2.06 3.09
C VAL A 20 -0.32 -3.42 2.64
N ASP A 21 -0.51 -4.43 3.48
CA ASP A 21 -0.25 -5.83 3.14
C ASP A 21 -1.56 -6.49 2.75
N MET A 22 -1.59 -7.10 1.56
CA MET A 22 -2.77 -7.74 0.99
C MET A 22 -2.44 -9.17 0.57
N ALA A 23 -3.33 -10.11 0.84
CA ALA A 23 -3.25 -11.45 0.26
C ALA A 23 -3.80 -11.42 -1.18
N ILE A 24 -2.98 -11.79 -2.16
CA ILE A 24 -3.35 -11.81 -3.58
C ILE A 24 -3.17 -13.23 -4.11
N THR A 25 -4.22 -13.76 -4.75
CA THR A 25 -4.16 -15.01 -5.50
C THR A 25 -3.63 -14.73 -6.90
N GLY A 26 -2.48 -15.31 -7.23
CA GLY A 26 -1.90 -15.25 -8.56
C GLY A 26 -2.67 -16.12 -9.57
N ALA A 27 -2.42 -15.90 -10.86
CA ALA A 27 -3.01 -16.71 -11.93
C ALA A 27 -2.65 -18.21 -11.85
N ASN A 28 -1.57 -18.55 -11.14
CA ASN A 28 -1.15 -19.92 -10.82
C ASN A 28 -1.93 -20.55 -9.65
N GLY A 29 -2.88 -19.84 -9.05
CA GLY A 29 -3.63 -20.29 -7.88
C GLY A 29 -2.92 -20.12 -6.53
N ASN A 30 -1.64 -19.70 -6.53
CA ASN A 30 -0.90 -19.48 -5.29
C ASN A 30 -1.28 -18.14 -4.66
N VAL A 31 -1.42 -18.12 -3.34
CA VAL A 31 -1.66 -16.90 -2.57
C VAL A 31 -0.33 -16.38 -2.03
N ALA A 32 -0.04 -15.10 -2.28
CA ALA A 32 1.13 -14.43 -1.73
C ALA A 32 0.73 -13.12 -1.03
N THR A 33 1.55 -12.69 -0.08
CA THR A 33 1.38 -11.36 0.53
C THR A 33 2.05 -10.32 -0.35
N VAL A 34 1.29 -9.34 -0.81
CA VAL A 34 1.79 -8.19 -1.56
C VAL A 34 1.78 -6.98 -0.65
N ARG A 35 2.93 -6.32 -0.51
CA ARG A 35 3.05 -5.05 0.18
C ARG A 35 2.98 -3.91 -0.83
N THR A 36 2.06 -2.98 -0.58
CA THR A 36 1.96 -1.73 -1.32
C THR A 36 2.36 -0.56 -0.44
N GLY A 37 3.08 0.40 -1.00
CA GLY A 37 3.45 1.66 -0.34
C GLY A 37 2.79 2.83 -1.04
N TRP A 38 2.15 3.69 -0.26
CA TRP A 38 1.37 4.83 -0.73
C TRP A 38 1.87 6.13 -0.09
N ILE A 39 1.67 7.24 -0.78
CA ILE A 39 1.87 8.59 -0.24
C ILE A 39 0.63 9.43 -0.49
N LEU A 40 0.13 10.09 0.56
CA LEU A 40 -0.86 11.16 0.47
C LEU A 40 -0.16 12.51 0.54
N ASP A 41 -0.17 13.26 -0.56
CA ASP A 41 0.41 14.60 -0.62
C ASP A 41 -0.36 15.59 0.25
N ALA A 42 0.32 16.62 0.74
CA ALA A 42 -0.34 17.71 1.47
C ALA A 42 -1.34 18.44 0.56
N GLY A 43 -2.59 18.55 1.00
CA GLY A 43 -3.68 19.16 0.22
C GLY A 43 -4.32 18.23 -0.82
N SER A 44 -3.89 16.97 -0.90
CA SER A 44 -4.57 15.92 -1.68
C SER A 44 -5.49 15.10 -0.77
N ASP A 45 -6.58 14.59 -1.34
CA ASP A 45 -7.43 13.54 -0.76
C ASP A 45 -7.13 12.15 -1.36
N SER A 46 -6.32 12.12 -2.41
CA SER A 46 -6.08 10.94 -3.24
C SER A 46 -4.62 10.48 -3.07
N PRO A 47 -4.39 9.31 -2.46
CA PRO A 47 -3.03 8.79 -2.29
C PRO A 47 -2.50 8.21 -3.62
N ARG A 48 -1.19 8.34 -3.85
CA ARG A 48 -0.50 7.72 -4.99
C ARG A 48 0.28 6.49 -4.57
N LEU A 49 0.25 5.44 -5.40
CA LEU A 49 1.07 4.25 -5.24
C LEU A 49 2.52 4.59 -5.58
N THR A 50 3.46 4.19 -4.72
CA THR A 50 4.90 4.46 -4.90
C THR A 50 5.73 3.19 -5.00
N THR A 51 5.29 2.10 -4.39
CA THR A 51 5.95 0.79 -4.48
C THR A 51 4.95 -0.34 -4.32
N LEU A 52 5.22 -1.46 -4.97
CA LEU A 52 4.48 -2.71 -4.83
C LEU A 52 5.46 -3.86 -5.01
N PHE A 53 5.47 -4.81 -4.08
CA PHE A 53 6.29 -6.02 -4.19
C PHE A 53 5.63 -7.21 -3.49
N VAL A 54 5.98 -8.41 -3.94
CA VAL A 54 5.61 -9.67 -3.27
C VAL A 54 6.59 -9.91 -2.13
N LYS A 55 6.09 -10.15 -0.91
CA LYS A 55 6.91 -10.53 0.25
C LYS A 55 7.40 -11.96 0.15
#